data_AF-A0A6F9Y686-F1
#
_entry.id   AF-A0A6F9Y686-F1
#
_cell.length_a   1.000
_cell.length_b   1.000
_cell.length_c   1.000
_cell.angle_alpha   90.00
_cell.angle_beta   90.00
_cell.angle_gamma   90.00
#
_symmetry.space_group_name_H-M   'P 1'
#
loop_
_entity.id
_entity.type
_entity.pdbx_description
1 polymer ?
#
loop_
_entity_poly.entity_id
_entity_poly.type
_entity_poly.pdbx_seq_one_letter_code
_entity_poly.pdbx_strand_id
1 'polypeptide(L)'
;MKKITGLYHEYLPNISGMAGWYYDYDTNPLDSKSKAAPFAKKLLLFHAETQEIFTVYEASEQQVISNFAVPEYYQGNLYFLVLEKATEQILIMSYEFVSRQVTEVARIAAAGINFARLAFYVAPVLLAVQDDLNHRVEIYYPQRLSLPLAEDESFECQEGEKFYFSKWLADESLARRNAYLVRDAQGKTIAEGSGRITRFENGEFMII
;
A
#
# COMPACT_ATOMS: atom_id res chain seq x y z
N MET A 1 20.70 -13.02 25.08
CA MET A 1 20.18 -12.38 23.86
C MET A 1 19.61 -13.50 22.98
N LYS A 2 18.30 -13.51 22.72
CA LYS A 2 17.66 -14.60 21.96
C LYS A 2 17.99 -14.37 20.48
N LYS A 3 18.53 -15.38 19.78
CA LYS A 3 18.78 -15.27 18.34
C LYS A 3 17.44 -15.31 17.63
N ILE A 4 17.05 -14.19 17.03
CA ILE A 4 15.85 -14.09 16.20
C ILE A 4 16.18 -14.74 14.85
N THR A 5 15.35 -15.68 14.40
CA THR A 5 15.54 -16.41 13.13
C THR A 5 14.33 -16.20 12.23
N GLY A 6 14.55 -16.00 10.93
CA GLY A 6 13.47 -15.82 9.95
C GLY A 6 13.19 -14.38 9.55
N LEU A 7 13.97 -13.42 10.05
CA LEU A 7 14.02 -12.06 9.50
C LEU A 7 15.30 -11.91 8.69
N TYR A 8 15.20 -11.25 7.55
CA TYR A 8 16.26 -11.24 6.54
C TYR A 8 16.89 -9.85 6.37
N HIS A 9 16.23 -8.81 6.86
CA HIS A 9 16.69 -7.43 6.76
C HIS A 9 17.20 -6.88 8.10
N GLU A 10 18.26 -6.08 8.06
CA GLU A 10 18.80 -5.36 9.22
C GLU A 10 17.87 -4.25 9.71
N TYR A 11 17.03 -3.73 8.80
CA TYR A 11 16.01 -2.72 9.09
C TYR A 11 14.64 -3.29 8.75
N LEU A 12 13.74 -3.28 9.75
CA LEU A 12 12.37 -3.73 9.59
C LEU A 12 11.45 -2.51 9.49
N PRO A 13 10.70 -2.35 8.41
CA PRO A 13 9.70 -1.30 8.31
C PRO A 13 8.57 -1.52 9.33
N ASN A 14 8.10 -0.44 9.95
CA ASN A 14 6.89 -0.45 10.79
C ASN A 14 5.63 -0.53 9.92
N ILE A 15 4.57 -1.12 10.46
CA ILE A 15 3.25 -1.10 9.85
C ILE A 15 2.52 0.16 10.33
N SER A 16 2.25 1.07 9.39
CA SER A 16 1.41 2.25 9.65
C SER A 16 0.09 1.82 10.29
N GLY A 17 -0.27 2.39 11.43
CA GLY A 17 -1.44 2.02 12.23
C GLY A 17 -1.14 1.10 13.42
N MET A 18 0.07 0.53 13.51
CA MET A 18 0.42 -0.49 14.50
C MET A 18 1.80 -0.24 15.14
N ALA A 19 1.80 0.56 16.21
CA ALA A 19 3.01 0.78 16.99
C ALA A 19 3.60 -0.55 17.51
N GLY A 20 4.92 -0.72 17.36
CA GLY A 20 5.63 -1.92 17.81
C GLY A 20 5.49 -3.16 16.92
N TRP A 21 4.74 -3.06 15.81
CA TRP A 21 4.62 -4.12 14.80
C TRP A 21 5.43 -3.77 13.56
N TYR A 22 6.15 -4.76 13.07
CA TYR A 22 7.01 -4.63 11.90
C TYR A 22 6.74 -5.79 10.96
N TYR A 23 7.03 -5.59 9.68
CA TYR A 23 6.87 -6.64 8.68
C TYR A 23 8.17 -6.92 7.95
N ASP A 24 8.28 -8.12 7.41
CA ASP A 24 9.33 -8.51 6.49
C ASP A 24 8.76 -9.44 5.42
N TYR A 25 9.43 -9.49 4.29
CA TYR A 25 9.16 -10.46 3.24
C TYR A 25 10.27 -11.50 3.22
N ASP A 26 9.92 -12.77 3.03
CA ASP A 26 10.92 -13.80 2.70
C ASP A 26 11.33 -13.61 1.23
N THR A 27 12.23 -12.65 1.03
CA THR A 27 12.99 -12.43 -0.19
C THR A 27 14.45 -12.69 0.17
N ASN A 28 15.02 -13.80 -0.28
CA ASN A 28 16.38 -14.19 0.06
C ASN A 28 17.38 -13.08 -0.36
N PRO A 29 17.99 -12.30 0.57
CA PRO A 29 18.84 -11.17 0.22
C PRO A 29 20.14 -11.60 -0.47
N LEU A 30 20.53 -12.86 -0.30
CA LEU A 30 21.73 -13.47 -0.87
C LEU A 30 21.49 -14.08 -2.26
N ASP A 31 20.25 -14.15 -2.73
CA ASP A 31 19.95 -14.54 -4.10
C ASP A 31 19.88 -13.31 -5.02
N SER A 32 21.01 -12.61 -5.12
CA SER A 32 21.23 -11.54 -6.11
C SER A 32 21.18 -12.04 -7.57
N LYS A 33 20.98 -13.35 -7.78
CA LYS A 33 20.78 -13.97 -9.10
C LYS A 33 19.30 -14.11 -9.47
N SER A 34 18.39 -14.00 -8.50
CA SER A 34 16.96 -13.80 -8.77
C SER A 34 16.67 -12.38 -9.27
N LYS A 35 17.23 -12.01 -10.43
CA LYS A 35 16.78 -10.86 -11.24
C LYS A 35 15.36 -11.05 -11.81
N ALA A 36 14.51 -11.84 -11.15
CA ALA A 36 13.26 -12.37 -11.66
C ALA A 36 12.08 -11.85 -10.81
N ALA A 37 11.67 -10.62 -11.11
CA ALA A 37 10.46 -9.93 -10.67
C ALA A 37 10.28 -9.72 -9.14
N PRO A 38 9.81 -8.54 -8.71
CA PRO A 38 9.77 -8.14 -7.30
C PRO A 38 8.61 -8.84 -6.58
N PHE A 39 8.82 -10.08 -6.15
CA PHE A 39 7.81 -10.88 -5.48
C PHE A 39 8.36 -11.68 -4.31
N ALA A 40 7.54 -11.87 -3.28
CA ALA A 40 7.87 -12.64 -2.09
C ALA A 40 7.06 -13.94 -2.01
N LYS A 41 7.60 -14.93 -1.28
CA LYS A 41 6.89 -16.17 -0.95
C LYS A 41 6.23 -16.14 0.42
N LYS A 42 6.74 -15.36 1.36
CA LYS A 42 6.14 -15.21 2.68
C LYS A 42 6.04 -13.76 3.08
N LEU A 43 4.98 -13.45 3.80
CA LEU A 43 4.84 -12.22 4.57
C LEU A 43 4.94 -12.58 6.05
N LEU A 44 5.85 -11.91 6.74
CA LEU A 44 6.16 -12.15 8.14
C LEU A 44 5.85 -10.89 8.96
N LEU A 45 5.45 -11.09 10.21
CA LEU A 45 5.29 -10.04 11.21
C LEU A 45 6.23 -10.27 12.36
N PHE A 46 6.74 -9.18 12.91
CA PHE A 46 7.54 -9.14 14.12
C PHE A 46 6.90 -8.19 15.14
N HIS A 47 6.72 -8.68 16.36
CA HIS A 47 6.24 -7.87 17.47
C HIS A 47 7.39 -7.53 18.41
N ALA A 48 7.75 -6.25 18.52
CA ALA A 48 8.97 -5.83 19.20
C ALA A 48 8.99 -6.14 20.70
N GLU A 49 7.84 -6.03 21.39
CA GLU A 49 7.77 -6.28 22.82
C GLU A 49 7.92 -7.77 23.17
N THR A 50 7.18 -8.64 22.48
CA THR A 50 7.23 -10.10 22.74
C THR A 50 8.38 -10.80 22.03
N GLN A 51 9.01 -10.12 21.05
CA GLN A 51 10.03 -10.66 20.15
C GLN A 51 9.56 -11.90 19.37
N GLU A 52 8.24 -11.98 19.14
CA GLU A 52 7.64 -13.08 18.39
C GLU A 52 7.60 -12.77 16.90
N ILE A 53 7.75 -13.82 16.10
CA ILE A 53 7.60 -13.77 14.65
C ILE A 53 6.38 -14.60 14.25
N PHE A 54 5.55 -14.05 13.38
CA PHE A 54 4.38 -14.71 12.84
C PHE A 54 4.48 -14.79 11.32
N THR A 55 4.21 -15.96 10.76
CA THR A 55 3.94 -16.07 9.32
C THR A 55 2.50 -15.64 9.08
N VAL A 56 2.31 -14.52 8.39
CA VAL A 56 0.98 -14.05 7.97
C VAL A 56 0.45 -14.92 6.86
N TYR A 57 1.28 -15.12 5.84
CA TYR A 57 0.91 -15.82 4.64
C TYR A 57 2.12 -16.47 3.99
N GLU A 58 1.93 -17.66 3.47
CA GLU A 58 2.90 -18.40 2.66
C GLU A 58 2.23 -18.71 1.32
N ALA A 59 2.74 -18.09 0.26
CA ALA A 59 2.23 -18.26 -1.08
C ALA A 59 2.56 -19.66 -1.62
N SER A 60 1.55 -20.32 -2.17
CA SER A 60 1.74 -21.59 -2.88
C SER A 60 2.64 -21.44 -4.12
N GLU A 61 2.94 -22.55 -4.80
CA GLU A 61 3.73 -22.50 -6.03
C GLU A 61 3.11 -21.64 -7.13
N GLN A 62 1.77 -21.58 -7.19
CA GLN A 62 1.04 -20.78 -8.16
C GLN A 62 0.82 -19.34 -7.71
N GLN A 63 1.22 -18.99 -6.49
CA GLN A 63 1.05 -17.66 -5.94
C GLN A 63 2.36 -16.93 -5.72
N VAL A 64 2.27 -15.62 -5.70
CA VAL A 64 3.33 -14.70 -5.29
C VAL A 64 2.76 -13.51 -4.54
N ILE A 65 3.49 -12.98 -3.56
CA ILE A 65 3.10 -11.79 -2.79
C ILE A 65 3.79 -10.56 -3.41
N SER A 66 3.10 -9.43 -3.52
CA SER A 66 3.76 -8.17 -3.88
C SER A 66 4.68 -7.73 -2.73
N ASN A 67 5.98 -7.57 -2.98
CA ASN A 67 6.90 -6.98 -2.01
C ASN A 67 7.09 -5.46 -2.21
N PHE A 68 6.41 -4.87 -3.20
CA PHE A 68 6.41 -3.43 -3.46
C PHE A 68 5.21 -2.73 -2.85
N ALA A 69 4.03 -3.38 -2.91
CA ALA A 69 2.87 -2.92 -2.17
C ALA A 69 3.14 -3.13 -0.68
N VAL A 70 3.33 -2.02 0.05
CA VAL A 70 3.47 -2.04 1.50
C VAL A 70 2.19 -2.61 2.10
N PRO A 71 2.26 -3.59 3.03
CA PRO A 71 1.09 -4.06 3.76
C PRO A 71 0.53 -2.93 4.61
N GLU A 72 -0.79 -2.77 4.63
CA GLU A 72 -1.42 -1.66 5.31
C GLU A 72 -2.41 -2.15 6.37
N TYR A 73 -2.39 -1.53 7.55
CA TYR A 73 -3.35 -1.84 8.60
C TYR A 73 -4.56 -0.91 8.53
N TYR A 74 -5.75 -1.51 8.61
CA TYR A 74 -7.00 -0.77 8.71
C TYR A 74 -8.05 -1.59 9.47
N GLN A 75 -8.74 -0.96 10.43
CA GLN A 75 -9.86 -1.56 11.18
C GLN A 75 -9.59 -3.01 11.66
N GLY A 76 -8.46 -3.24 12.34
CA GLY A 76 -8.15 -4.56 12.93
C GLY A 76 -7.50 -5.56 11.98
N ASN A 77 -7.33 -5.23 10.70
CA ASN A 77 -6.85 -6.14 9.67
C ASN A 77 -5.60 -5.60 8.98
N LEU A 78 -4.66 -6.48 8.66
CA LEU A 78 -3.54 -6.20 7.76
C LEU A 78 -3.91 -6.60 6.34
N TYR A 79 -3.82 -5.67 5.40
CA TYR A 79 -4.12 -5.91 3.99
C TYR A 79 -2.83 -6.07 3.19
N PHE A 80 -2.80 -7.07 2.31
CA PHE A 80 -1.65 -7.36 1.44
C PHE A 80 -2.12 -7.93 0.10
N LEU A 81 -1.24 -7.92 -0.91
CA LEU A 81 -1.57 -8.36 -2.26
C LEU A 81 -0.92 -9.70 -2.59
N VAL A 82 -1.71 -10.59 -3.18
CA VAL A 82 -1.26 -11.86 -3.74
C VAL A 82 -1.65 -11.91 -5.21
N LEU A 83 -0.76 -12.36 -6.08
CA LEU A 83 -1.06 -12.68 -7.46
C LEU A 83 -1.17 -14.20 -7.60
N GLU A 84 -2.34 -14.67 -8.03
CA GLU A 84 -2.58 -16.04 -8.47
C GLU A 84 -2.17 -16.17 -9.94
N LYS A 85 -1.02 -16.80 -10.20
CA LYS A 85 -0.41 -16.88 -11.53
C LYS A 85 -1.20 -17.77 -12.48
N ALA A 86 -1.82 -18.84 -11.97
CA ALA A 86 -2.53 -19.79 -12.81
C ALA A 86 -3.81 -19.20 -13.45
N THR A 87 -4.46 -18.26 -12.75
CA THR A 87 -5.72 -17.65 -13.19
C THR A 87 -5.59 -16.16 -13.51
N GLU A 88 -4.38 -15.62 -13.40
CA GLU A 88 -4.05 -14.20 -13.57
C GLU A 88 -4.98 -13.28 -12.77
N GLN A 89 -5.16 -13.60 -11.48
CA GLN A 89 -5.99 -12.83 -10.56
C GLN A 89 -5.14 -12.18 -9.49
N ILE A 90 -5.39 -10.89 -9.24
CA ILE A 90 -4.87 -10.18 -8.07
C ILE A 90 -5.87 -10.35 -6.94
N LEU A 91 -5.42 -10.89 -5.84
CA LEU A 91 -6.18 -11.13 -4.62
C LEU A 91 -5.80 -10.05 -3.59
N ILE A 92 -6.81 -9.36 -3.08
CA ILE A 92 -6.69 -8.49 -1.92
C ILE A 92 -6.96 -9.37 -0.71
N MET A 93 -5.94 -9.62 0.09
CA MET A 93 -6.01 -10.49 1.26
C MET A 93 -6.07 -9.63 2.52
N SER A 94 -6.78 -10.10 3.54
CA SER A 94 -6.74 -9.54 4.89
C SER A 94 -6.29 -10.59 5.91
N TYR A 95 -5.47 -10.17 6.86
CA TYR A 95 -5.09 -10.94 8.04
C TYR A 95 -5.64 -10.28 9.30
N GLU A 96 -6.47 -11.00 10.05
CA GLU A 96 -7.07 -10.53 11.30
C GLU A 96 -6.21 -10.98 12.49
N PHE A 97 -5.74 -10.04 13.30
CA PHE A 97 -4.69 -10.32 14.30
C PHE A 97 -5.14 -11.20 15.47
N VAL A 98 -6.43 -11.16 15.83
CA VAL A 98 -6.96 -11.83 17.02
C VAL A 98 -7.13 -13.33 16.76
N SER A 99 -7.84 -13.68 15.68
CA SER A 99 -8.07 -15.04 15.22
C SER A 99 -6.92 -15.61 14.38
N ARG A 100 -6.03 -14.74 13.90
CA ARG A 100 -4.91 -15.07 12.99
C ARG A 100 -5.38 -15.69 11.69
N GLN A 101 -6.59 -15.34 11.24
CA GLN A 101 -7.14 -15.85 10.00
C GLN A 101 -6.78 -14.95 8.82
N VAL A 102 -6.46 -15.59 7.70
CA VAL A 102 -6.32 -14.93 6.41
C VAL A 102 -7.59 -15.16 5.60
N THR A 103 -8.14 -14.10 5.05
CA THR A 103 -9.33 -14.13 4.20
C THR A 103 -9.06 -13.38 2.90
N GLU A 104 -9.68 -13.85 1.81
CA GLU A 104 -9.74 -13.08 0.58
C GLU A 104 -10.85 -12.04 0.69
N VAL A 105 -10.51 -10.77 0.53
CA VAL A 105 -11.45 -9.63 0.59
C VAL A 105 -12.06 -9.38 -0.77
N ALA A 106 -11.24 -9.46 -1.81
CA ALA A 106 -11.65 -9.27 -3.19
C ALA A 106 -10.65 -9.91 -4.15
N ARG A 107 -11.12 -10.14 -5.38
CA ARG A 107 -10.30 -10.56 -6.52
C ARG A 107 -10.57 -9.65 -7.71
N ILE A 108 -9.52 -9.31 -8.43
CA ILE A 108 -9.58 -8.54 -9.68
C ILE A 108 -8.71 -9.20 -10.74
N ALA A 109 -9.12 -9.11 -12.00
CA ALA A 109 -8.32 -9.62 -13.11
C ALA A 109 -7.01 -8.82 -13.23
N ALA A 110 -5.88 -9.51 -13.36
CA ALA A 110 -4.57 -8.88 -13.53
C ALA A 110 -4.35 -8.29 -14.93
N ALA A 111 -5.21 -8.62 -15.90
CA ALA A 111 -5.10 -8.17 -17.28
C ALA A 111 -5.00 -6.64 -17.38
N GLY A 112 -3.88 -6.16 -17.94
CA GLY A 112 -3.62 -4.73 -18.11
C GLY A 112 -3.19 -4.00 -16.84
N ILE A 113 -2.92 -4.71 -15.73
CA ILE A 113 -2.47 -4.14 -14.46
C ILE A 113 -1.02 -4.56 -14.22
N ASN A 114 -0.14 -3.58 -13.98
CA ASN A 114 1.20 -3.89 -13.52
C ASN A 114 1.18 -4.16 -12.02
N PHE A 115 1.15 -5.44 -11.63
CA PHE A 115 1.07 -5.88 -10.24
C PHE A 115 2.17 -5.28 -9.34
N ALA A 116 3.36 -5.02 -9.90
CA ALA A 116 4.49 -4.43 -9.17
C ALA A 116 4.38 -2.91 -8.94
N ARG A 117 3.37 -2.24 -9.51
CA ARG A 117 3.13 -0.80 -9.32
C ARG A 117 1.93 -0.51 -8.41
N LEU A 118 1.23 -1.54 -7.96
CA LEU A 118 0.06 -1.37 -7.11
C LEU A 118 0.47 -0.88 -5.73
N ALA A 119 -0.31 0.06 -5.20
CA ALA A 119 -0.19 0.55 -3.84
C ALA A 119 -1.54 0.47 -3.14
N PHE A 120 -1.50 0.17 -1.85
CA PHE A 120 -2.63 0.40 -0.97
C PHE A 120 -2.64 1.86 -0.51
N TYR A 121 -3.83 2.41 -0.48
CA TYR A 121 -4.18 3.59 0.29
C TYR A 121 -5.22 3.12 1.29
N VAL A 122 -5.12 3.51 2.55
CA VAL A 122 -6.03 3.03 3.59
C VAL A 122 -6.81 4.16 4.23
N ALA A 123 -7.93 3.79 4.85
CA ALA A 123 -9.02 4.66 5.31
C ALA A 123 -9.89 5.28 4.19
N PRO A 124 -10.62 4.49 3.37
CA PRO A 124 -10.78 3.02 3.40
C PRO A 124 -9.69 2.30 2.61
N VAL A 125 -9.66 0.96 2.64
CA VAL A 125 -8.75 0.17 1.80
C VAL A 125 -9.07 0.41 0.33
N LEU A 126 -8.09 0.93 -0.38
CA LEU A 126 -8.15 1.31 -1.78
C LEU A 126 -6.90 0.76 -2.46
N LEU A 127 -7.10 0.15 -3.63
CA LEU A 127 -6.01 -0.37 -4.45
C LEU A 127 -5.90 0.47 -5.71
N ALA A 128 -4.76 1.11 -5.94
CA ALA A 128 -4.56 1.98 -7.09
C ALA A 128 -3.14 1.95 -7.64
N VAL A 129 -3.01 2.51 -8.84
CA VAL A 129 -1.74 2.85 -9.50
C VAL A 129 -1.78 4.32 -9.89
N GLN A 130 -0.78 5.09 -9.47
CA GLN A 130 -0.50 6.38 -10.10
C GLN A 130 0.24 6.14 -11.41
N ASP A 131 -0.32 6.61 -12.50
CA ASP A 131 0.22 6.50 -13.84
C ASP A 131 0.60 7.87 -14.39
N ASP A 132 1.75 8.35 -13.90
CA ASP A 132 2.30 9.67 -14.20
C ASP A 132 2.45 9.91 -15.72
N LEU A 133 2.78 8.87 -16.49
CA LEU A 133 2.92 8.94 -17.95
C LEU A 133 1.60 9.27 -18.66
N ASN A 134 0.48 8.85 -18.08
CA ASN A 134 -0.84 9.10 -18.65
C ASN A 134 -1.66 10.08 -17.80
N HIS A 135 -1.00 10.80 -16.89
CA HIS A 135 -1.58 11.86 -16.04
C HIS A 135 -2.88 11.44 -15.34
N ARG A 136 -2.86 10.26 -14.72
CA ARG A 136 -4.03 9.70 -14.04
C ARG A 136 -3.67 8.83 -12.84
N VAL A 137 -4.63 8.67 -11.94
CA VAL A 137 -4.64 7.57 -10.97
C VAL A 137 -5.74 6.58 -11.35
N GLU A 138 -5.36 5.33 -11.52
CA GLU A 138 -6.28 4.21 -11.79
C GLU A 138 -6.57 3.48 -10.49
N ILE A 139 -7.82 3.54 -10.03
CA ILE A 139 -8.29 2.86 -8.83
C ILE A 139 -8.99 1.56 -9.28
N TYR A 140 -8.63 0.45 -8.65
CA TYR A 140 -9.13 -0.89 -8.96
C TYR A 140 -10.05 -1.47 -7.89
N TYR A 141 -9.95 -0.98 -6.65
CA TYR A 141 -10.77 -1.37 -5.51
C TYR A 141 -10.97 -0.16 -4.58
N PRO A 142 -12.14 0.02 -3.95
CA PRO A 142 -13.33 -0.86 -3.97
C PRO A 142 -14.18 -0.74 -5.24
N GLN A 143 -14.02 0.36 -5.98
CA GLN A 143 -14.71 0.60 -7.24
C GLN A 143 -13.70 1.01 -8.30
N ARG A 144 -13.84 0.44 -9.50
CA ARG A 144 -12.97 0.80 -10.62
C ARG A 144 -13.30 2.20 -11.13
N LEU A 145 -12.33 3.10 -11.09
CA LEU A 145 -12.46 4.46 -11.62
C LEU A 145 -11.08 5.05 -11.94
N SER A 146 -11.06 6.07 -12.79
CA SER A 146 -9.84 6.77 -13.21
C SER A 146 -10.02 8.25 -12.94
N LEU A 147 -9.05 8.87 -12.26
CA LEU A 147 -9.08 10.30 -11.94
C LEU A 147 -7.89 11.00 -12.59
N PRO A 148 -8.04 12.25 -13.05
CA PRO A 148 -6.92 13.03 -13.56
C PRO A 148 -5.88 13.28 -12.47
N LEU A 149 -4.61 13.25 -12.85
CA LEU A 149 -3.46 13.51 -11.99
C LEU A 149 -2.46 14.37 -12.78
N ALA A 150 -2.30 15.63 -12.41
CA ALA A 150 -1.31 16.49 -13.04
C ALA A 150 0.13 16.10 -12.63
N GLU A 151 1.12 16.57 -13.37
CA GLU A 151 2.55 16.26 -13.12
C GLU A 151 3.05 16.72 -11.75
N ASP A 152 2.45 17.78 -11.22
CA ASP A 152 2.78 18.37 -9.92
C ASP A 152 1.87 17.83 -8.80
N GLU A 153 1.07 16.80 -9.07
CA GLU A 153 0.11 16.24 -8.12
C GLU A 153 0.50 14.82 -7.69
N SER A 154 0.04 14.43 -6.51
CA SER A 154 0.13 13.04 -6.04
C SER A 154 -1.18 12.67 -5.33
N PHE A 155 -1.70 11.47 -5.61
CA PHE A 155 -2.87 10.95 -4.92
C PHE A 155 -2.50 10.51 -3.49
N GLU A 156 -3.30 10.92 -2.50
CA GLU A 156 -2.99 10.73 -1.08
C GLU A 156 -3.95 9.76 -0.39
N CYS A 157 -5.27 9.97 -0.53
CA CYS A 157 -6.29 9.14 0.11
C CYS A 157 -7.70 9.41 -0.44
N GLN A 158 -8.66 8.61 0.01
CA GLN A 158 -10.11 8.80 -0.23
C GLN A 158 -10.82 8.91 1.11
N GLU A 159 -11.75 9.87 1.27
CA GLU A 159 -12.65 9.92 2.43
C GLU A 159 -14.10 10.05 1.94
N GLY A 160 -14.91 9.01 2.18
CA GLY A 160 -16.26 8.94 1.61
C GLY A 160 -16.21 9.00 0.09
N GLU A 161 -16.85 10.00 -0.52
CA GLU A 161 -16.88 10.21 -1.98
C GLU A 161 -15.82 11.21 -2.48
N LYS A 162 -14.90 11.63 -1.60
CA LYS A 162 -13.88 12.64 -1.89
C LYS A 162 -12.50 12.01 -2.05
N PHE A 163 -11.76 12.47 -3.05
CA PHE A 163 -10.41 12.02 -3.37
C PHE A 163 -9.43 13.17 -3.16
N TYR A 164 -8.41 12.94 -2.34
CA TYR A 164 -7.48 13.97 -1.91
C TYR A 164 -6.15 13.80 -2.62
N PHE A 165 -5.61 14.91 -3.08
CA PHE A 165 -4.33 14.99 -3.79
C PHE A 165 -3.48 16.08 -3.16
N SER A 166 -2.19 15.81 -3.02
CA SER A 166 -1.21 16.87 -2.78
C SER A 166 -0.81 17.50 -4.11
N LYS A 167 -0.43 18.77 -4.08
CA LYS A 167 0.07 19.51 -5.23
C LYS A 167 1.30 20.31 -4.84
N TRP A 168 2.39 20.13 -5.59
CA TRP A 168 3.61 20.91 -5.45
C TRP A 168 3.46 22.27 -6.12
N LEU A 169 3.63 23.36 -5.37
CA LEU A 169 3.61 24.70 -5.95
C LEU A 169 5.03 25.15 -6.26
N ALA A 170 5.31 25.40 -7.55
CA ALA A 170 6.62 25.78 -8.07
C ALA A 170 7.08 27.22 -7.74
N ASP A 171 6.62 27.80 -6.63
CA ASP A 171 7.04 29.14 -6.21
C ASP A 171 8.43 29.10 -5.56
N GLU A 172 9.44 29.55 -6.31
CA GLU A 172 10.84 29.56 -5.88
C GLU A 172 11.11 30.45 -4.65
N SER A 173 10.19 31.35 -4.29
CA SER A 173 10.35 32.28 -3.17
C SER A 173 10.00 31.67 -1.80
N LEU A 174 9.40 30.48 -1.76
CA LEU A 174 8.94 29.83 -0.53
C LEU A 174 9.52 28.41 -0.43
N ALA A 175 10.20 28.11 0.67
CA ALA A 175 10.99 26.90 0.80
C ALA A 175 10.20 25.58 0.63
N ARG A 176 8.88 25.56 0.91
CA ARG A 176 7.97 24.42 0.74
C ARG A 176 6.52 24.91 0.70
N ARG A 177 5.88 24.96 -0.46
CA ARG A 177 4.45 25.27 -0.54
C ARG A 177 3.71 24.09 -1.17
N ASN A 178 2.96 23.38 -0.33
CA ASN A 178 2.02 22.37 -0.78
C ASN A 178 0.62 23.00 -0.84
N ALA A 179 -0.12 22.66 -1.88
CA ALA A 179 -1.56 22.77 -1.89
C ALA A 179 -2.16 21.38 -1.73
N TYR A 180 -3.42 21.35 -1.32
CA TYR A 180 -4.26 20.18 -1.44
C TYR A 180 -5.36 20.44 -2.46
N LEU A 181 -5.75 19.39 -3.17
CA LEU A 181 -6.89 19.36 -4.06
C LEU A 181 -7.83 18.26 -3.59
N VAL A 182 -9.12 18.52 -3.66
CA VAL A 182 -10.16 17.53 -3.42
C VAL A 182 -10.98 17.38 -4.68
N ARG A 183 -11.10 16.15 -5.17
CA ARG A 183 -11.90 15.80 -6.34
C ARG A 183 -13.08 14.91 -5.98
N ASP A 184 -14.15 15.00 -6.75
CA ASP A 184 -15.22 14.01 -6.75
C ASP A 184 -14.86 12.79 -7.64
N ALA A 185 -15.75 11.79 -7.68
CA ALA A 185 -15.57 10.59 -8.50
C ALA A 185 -15.60 10.85 -10.02
N GLN A 186 -15.99 12.04 -10.47
CA GLN A 186 -15.91 12.46 -11.87
C GLN A 186 -14.59 13.17 -12.18
N GLY A 187 -13.69 13.29 -11.20
CA GLY A 187 -12.40 13.96 -11.34
C GLY A 187 -12.49 15.49 -11.29
N LYS A 188 -13.65 16.06 -10.98
CA LYS A 188 -13.82 17.50 -10.87
C LYS A 188 -13.28 17.97 -9.51
N THR A 189 -12.42 18.99 -9.53
CA THR A 189 -11.98 19.66 -8.31
C THR A 189 -13.16 20.36 -7.64
N ILE A 190 -13.45 19.95 -6.40
CA ILE A 190 -14.53 20.48 -5.56
C ILE A 190 -14.00 21.33 -4.39
N ALA A 191 -12.71 21.21 -4.05
CA ALA A 191 -12.03 22.11 -3.13
C ALA A 191 -10.53 22.18 -3.43
N GLU A 192 -9.91 23.31 -3.08
CA GLU A 192 -8.47 23.55 -3.16
C GLU A 192 -8.07 24.48 -2.01
N GLY A 193 -6.87 24.28 -1.46
CA GLY A 193 -6.33 25.16 -0.43
C GLY A 193 -4.83 25.00 -0.25
N SER A 194 -4.23 25.86 0.56
CA SER A 194 -2.82 25.71 0.97
C SER A 194 -2.73 24.76 2.17
N GLY A 195 -1.74 23.88 2.15
CA GLY A 195 -1.51 22.92 3.23
C GLY A 195 -0.93 21.62 2.71
N ARG A 196 -0.43 20.80 3.63
CA ARG A 196 0.10 19.46 3.34
C ARG A 196 -0.84 18.41 3.90
N ILE A 197 -1.22 17.46 3.06
CA ILE A 197 -1.87 16.23 3.53
C ILE A 197 -0.80 15.37 4.20
N THR A 198 -1.03 15.00 5.46
CA THR A 198 -0.11 14.18 6.25
C THR A 198 -0.87 13.01 6.85
N ARG A 199 -0.33 11.81 6.65
CA ARG A 199 -0.79 10.59 7.32
C ARG A 199 -0.08 10.42 8.66
N PHE A 200 -0.86 10.18 9.71
CA PHE A 200 -0.35 9.92 11.06
C PHE A 200 -0.11 8.43 11.28
N GLU A 201 0.62 8.10 12.35
CA GLU A 201 0.90 6.72 12.74
C GLU A 201 -0.36 5.90 13.00
N ASN A 202 -1.48 6.52 13.38
CA ASN A 202 -2.76 5.83 13.55
C ASN A 202 -3.50 5.58 12.21
N GLY A 203 -2.93 5.99 11.08
CA GLY A 203 -3.50 5.86 9.74
C GLY A 203 -4.45 6.99 9.35
N GLU A 204 -4.75 7.94 10.23
CA GLU A 204 -5.59 9.10 9.91
C GLU A 204 -4.83 10.13 9.06
N PHE A 205 -5.57 10.86 8.23
CA PHE A 205 -5.02 11.95 7.41
C PHE A 205 -5.49 13.29 7.94
N MET A 206 -4.60 14.27 8.01
CA MET A 206 -4.95 15.67 8.26
C MET A 206 -4.27 16.60 7.26
N ILE A 207 -4.91 17.74 7.02
CA ILE A 207 -4.33 18.86 6.28
C ILE A 207 -3.71 19.82 7.30
N ILE A 208 -2.40 20.04 7.20
CA ILE A 208 -1.62 20.93 8.08
C ILE A 208 -1.06 22.14 7.34
#